data_AF-A0A838H1R7-F1
#
_entry.id   AF-A0A838H1R7-F1
#
_cell.length_a   1.000
_cell.length_b   1.000
_cell.length_c   1.000
_cell.angle_alpha   90.00
_cell.angle_beta   90.00
_cell.angle_gamma   90.00
#
_symmetry.space_group_name_H-M   'P 1'
#
loop_
_entity.id
_entity.type
_entity.pdbx_description
1 polymer ?
#
loop_
_entity_poly.entity_id
_entity_poly.type
_entity_poly.pdbx_seq_one_letter_code
_entity_poly.pdbx_strand_id
1 'polypeptide(L)'
;MTTAPETETEIAPETAPETEAPEGPGREAAKYRRQLRDAEASLASLSTRVETMQRREVERLAASELETPADLWLADTSLPDLLDDDGEIDEAKVTQAIEFVLADRPGWKRTTPPSFDGGARTSVPRGISMQELLQGRRRP
;
A
#
# COMPACT_ATOMS: atom_id res chain seq x y z
N MET A 1 -36.38 2.16 -74.59
CA MET A 1 -36.95 3.51 -74.44
C MET A 1 -37.04 3.83 -72.96
N THR A 2 -36.46 4.97 -72.60
CA THR A 2 -36.49 5.67 -71.31
C THR A 2 -37.83 5.64 -70.58
N THR A 3 -37.78 5.51 -69.24
CA THR A 3 -38.48 6.41 -68.27
C THR A 3 -37.98 6.12 -66.85
N ALA A 4 -37.38 7.14 -66.23
CA ALA A 4 -37.28 7.32 -64.77
C ALA A 4 -38.53 8.11 -64.32
N PRO A 5 -38.99 8.04 -63.06
CA PRO A 5 -38.39 8.80 -61.94
C PRO A 5 -38.39 7.93 -60.64
N GLU A 6 -37.94 8.29 -59.44
CA GLU A 6 -38.18 9.46 -58.60
C GLU A 6 -37.12 9.56 -57.49
N THR A 7 -36.87 10.81 -57.13
CA THR A 7 -36.07 11.32 -56.03
C THR A 7 -36.49 10.76 -54.67
N GLU A 8 -35.58 10.07 -53.98
CA GLU A 8 -35.70 9.82 -52.53
C GLU A 8 -34.82 10.85 -51.81
N THR A 9 -35.48 11.93 -51.36
CA THR A 9 -34.88 12.95 -50.52
C THR A 9 -34.57 12.34 -49.15
N GLU A 10 -33.28 12.14 -48.90
CA GLU A 10 -32.72 11.80 -47.60
C GLU A 10 -33.02 12.91 -46.60
N ILE A 11 -33.89 12.61 -45.63
CA ILE A 11 -34.26 13.53 -44.56
C ILE A 11 -33.18 13.42 -43.47
N ALA A 12 -32.21 14.33 -43.51
CA ALA A 12 -31.27 14.52 -42.41
C ALA A 12 -32.02 14.94 -41.14
N PRO A 13 -31.69 14.43 -39.94
CA PRO A 13 -32.33 14.88 -38.72
C PRO A 13 -31.95 16.33 -38.44
N GLU A 14 -32.96 17.19 -38.52
CA GLU A 14 -32.92 18.59 -38.14
C GLU A 14 -32.46 18.69 -36.68
N THR A 15 -31.24 19.22 -36.51
CA THR A 15 -30.69 19.56 -35.20
C THR A 15 -31.55 20.67 -34.62
N ALA A 16 -32.43 20.33 -33.67
CA ALA A 16 -33.20 21.30 -32.93
C ALA A 16 -32.25 22.33 -32.29
N PRO A 17 -32.51 23.63 -32.42
CA PRO A 17 -31.64 24.65 -31.86
C PRO A 17 -31.66 24.54 -30.33
N GLU A 18 -30.47 24.33 -29.76
CA GLU A 18 -30.19 24.43 -28.35
C GLU A 18 -30.58 25.84 -27.90
N THR A 19 -31.82 25.98 -27.42
CA THR A 19 -32.34 27.25 -26.94
C THR A 19 -31.63 27.55 -25.63
N GLU A 20 -30.62 28.40 -25.71
CA GLU A 20 -29.90 28.99 -24.60
C GLU A 20 -30.89 29.76 -23.72
N ALA A 21 -31.46 29.08 -22.73
CA ALA A 21 -32.36 29.70 -21.78
C ALA A 21 -31.61 30.79 -20.98
N PRO A 22 -32.26 31.93 -20.66
CA PRO A 22 -31.59 33.10 -20.11
C PRO A 22 -30.90 32.81 -18.78
N GLU A 23 -29.74 33.41 -18.55
CA GLU A 23 -29.01 33.34 -17.28
C GLU A 23 -29.83 33.99 -16.16
N GLY A 24 -30.49 33.17 -15.35
CA GLY A 24 -31.22 33.60 -14.16
C GLY A 24 -30.54 33.13 -12.87
N PRO A 25 -30.75 33.82 -11.74
CA PRO A 25 -30.10 33.54 -10.45
C PRO A 25 -30.29 32.08 -9.95
N GLY A 26 -31.35 31.39 -10.38
CA GLY A 26 -31.56 29.97 -10.08
C GLY A 26 -30.56 29.01 -10.77
N ARG A 27 -30.09 29.35 -11.98
CA ARG A 27 -29.07 28.56 -12.72
C ARG A 27 -27.70 28.71 -12.06
N GLU A 28 -27.32 29.91 -11.64
CA GLU A 28 -26.07 30.14 -10.91
C GLU A 28 -26.06 29.38 -9.57
N ALA A 29 -27.13 29.48 -8.79
CA ALA A 29 -27.25 28.73 -7.55
C ALA A 29 -27.19 27.20 -7.76
N ALA A 30 -27.77 26.69 -8.85
CA ALA A 30 -27.67 25.28 -9.21
C ALA A 30 -26.23 24.87 -9.60
N LYS A 31 -25.52 25.72 -10.35
CA LYS A 31 -24.11 25.54 -10.71
C LYS A 31 -23.23 25.49 -9.47
N TYR A 32 -23.37 26.43 -8.53
CA TYR A 32 -22.58 26.44 -7.30
C TYR A 32 -22.86 25.23 -6.41
N ARG A 33 -24.13 24.78 -6.29
CA ARG A 33 -24.45 23.55 -5.56
C ARG A 33 -23.80 22.32 -6.19
N ARG A 34 -23.72 22.26 -7.52
CA ARG A 34 -23.02 21.18 -8.22
C ARG A 34 -21.53 21.22 -7.93
N GLN A 35 -20.91 22.39 -8.10
CA GLN A 35 -19.48 22.58 -7.82
C GLN A 35 -19.10 22.21 -6.38
N LEU A 36 -19.94 22.55 -5.40
CA LEU A 36 -19.70 22.17 -4.01
C LEU A 36 -19.67 20.64 -3.83
N ARG A 37 -20.66 19.93 -4.36
CA ARG A 37 -20.70 18.45 -4.27
C ARG A 37 -19.53 17.81 -5.01
N ASP A 38 -19.17 18.33 -6.17
CA ASP A 38 -18.03 17.84 -6.95
C ASP A 38 -16.71 18.06 -6.16
N ALA A 39 -16.58 19.17 -5.44
CA ALA A 39 -15.45 19.45 -4.57
C ALA A 39 -15.42 18.53 -3.34
N GLU A 40 -16.54 18.35 -2.64
CA GLU A 40 -16.67 17.43 -1.50
C GLU A 40 -16.32 15.99 -1.90
N ALA A 41 -16.81 15.53 -3.05
CA ALA A 41 -16.47 14.22 -3.60
C ALA A 41 -14.97 14.09 -3.91
N SER A 42 -14.37 15.15 -4.45
CA SER A 42 -12.92 15.18 -4.72
C SER A 42 -12.12 15.14 -3.43
N LEU A 43 -12.54 15.87 -2.39
CA LEU A 43 -11.90 15.84 -1.08
C LEU A 43 -11.99 14.46 -0.43
N ALA A 44 -13.15 13.80 -0.46
CA ALA A 44 -13.32 12.45 0.08
C ALA A 44 -12.45 11.41 -0.67
N SER A 45 -12.30 11.57 -1.99
CA SER A 45 -11.41 10.72 -2.79
C SER A 45 -9.94 10.94 -2.43
N LEU A 46 -9.52 12.19 -2.27
CA LEU A 46 -8.16 12.54 -1.87
C LEU A 46 -7.85 12.07 -0.44
N SER A 47 -8.76 12.25 0.51
CA SER A 47 -8.58 11.80 1.89
C SER A 47 -8.40 10.28 1.95
N THR A 48 -9.22 9.52 1.22
CA THR A 48 -9.09 8.05 1.12
C THR A 48 -7.73 7.65 0.54
N ARG A 49 -7.24 8.38 -0.46
CA ARG A 49 -5.94 8.11 -1.09
C ARG A 49 -4.78 8.42 -0.13
N VAL A 50 -4.84 9.53 0.58
CA VAL A 50 -3.86 9.92 1.60
C VAL A 50 -3.82 8.89 2.71
N GLU A 51 -4.97 8.50 3.26
CA GLU A 51 -5.08 7.47 4.29
C GLU A 51 -4.44 6.15 3.83
N THR A 52 -4.69 5.74 2.59
CA THR A 52 -4.09 4.54 2.01
C THR A 52 -2.56 4.66 1.90
N MET A 53 -2.04 5.84 1.52
CA MET A 53 -0.60 6.09 1.44
C MET A 53 0.04 6.08 2.82
N GLN A 54 -0.58 6.72 3.79
CA GLN A 54 -0.10 6.76 5.17
C GLN A 54 -0.07 5.35 5.78
N ARG A 55 -1.14 4.57 5.57
CA ARG A 55 -1.20 3.19 6.04
C ARG A 55 -0.06 2.33 5.46
N ARG A 56 0.20 2.46 4.17
CA ARG A 56 1.33 1.77 3.51
C ARG A 56 2.69 2.21 4.05
N GLU A 57 2.80 3.49 4.42
CA GLU A 57 4.04 4.03 4.97
C GLU A 57 4.31 3.49 6.38
N VAL A 58 3.29 3.43 7.22
CA VAL A 58 3.38 2.76 8.52
C VAL A 58 3.76 1.29 8.35
N GLU A 59 3.14 0.57 7.41
CA GLU A 59 3.51 -0.82 7.08
C GLU A 59 4.97 -0.93 6.63
N ARG A 60 5.49 0.04 5.86
CA ARG A 60 6.91 0.07 5.46
C ARG A 60 7.84 0.21 6.66
N LEU A 61 7.50 1.06 7.63
CA LEU A 61 8.26 1.22 8.86
C LEU A 61 8.21 -0.07 9.70
N ALA A 62 7.02 -0.65 9.85
CA ALA A 62 6.80 -1.88 10.60
C ALA A 62 7.49 -3.11 10.00
N ALA A 63 7.73 -3.14 8.70
CA ALA A 63 8.48 -4.22 8.02
C ALA A 63 9.93 -4.42 8.49
N SER A 64 10.46 -3.47 9.25
CA SER A 64 11.78 -3.60 9.89
C SER A 64 11.77 -4.60 11.06
N GLU A 65 10.64 -4.74 11.77
CA GLU A 65 10.52 -5.49 13.03
C GLU A 65 9.45 -6.59 12.98
N LEU A 66 8.37 -6.41 12.21
CA LEU A 66 7.28 -7.38 12.04
C LEU A 66 7.50 -8.27 10.82
N GLU A 67 7.15 -9.55 10.94
CA GLU A 67 7.17 -10.49 9.81
C GLU A 67 6.11 -10.11 8.76
N THR A 68 4.90 -9.78 9.22
CA THR A 68 3.79 -9.31 8.39
C THR A 68 3.39 -7.92 8.87
N PRO A 69 3.76 -6.84 8.17
CA PRO A 69 3.49 -5.47 8.62
C PRO A 69 2.01 -5.13 8.75
N ALA A 70 1.18 -5.75 7.91
CA ALA A 70 -0.28 -5.55 7.93
C ALA A 70 -0.94 -6.07 9.22
N ASP A 71 -0.28 -6.97 9.97
CA ASP A 71 -0.79 -7.49 11.24
C ASP A 71 -0.85 -6.42 12.33
N LEU A 72 -0.11 -5.31 12.17
CA LEU A 72 -0.21 -4.15 13.05
C LEU A 72 -1.66 -3.65 13.19
N TRP A 73 -2.43 -3.69 12.10
CA TRP A 73 -3.83 -3.26 12.07
C TRP A 73 -4.82 -4.26 12.67
N LEU A 74 -4.38 -5.49 12.95
CA LEU A 74 -5.18 -6.49 13.67
C LEU A 74 -5.05 -6.34 15.19
N ALA A 75 -4.05 -5.59 15.65
CA ALA A 75 -3.96 -5.15 17.03
C ALA A 75 -4.89 -3.95 17.28
N ASP A 76 -4.94 -3.47 18.52
CA ASP A 76 -5.73 -2.30 18.93
C ASP A 76 -5.02 -0.98 18.53
N THR A 77 -4.49 -0.92 17.31
CA THR A 77 -3.75 0.21 16.75
C THR A 77 -4.50 0.81 15.58
N SER A 78 -4.82 2.10 15.67
CA SER A 78 -5.50 2.84 14.61
C SER A 78 -4.57 3.86 13.96
N LEU A 79 -4.80 4.21 12.69
CA LEU A 79 -3.96 5.18 11.98
C LEU A 79 -3.91 6.55 12.68
N PRO A 80 -5.02 7.15 13.17
CA PRO A 80 -4.99 8.43 13.87
C PRO A 80 -4.05 8.47 15.09
N ASP A 81 -3.87 7.35 15.78
CA ASP A 81 -2.98 7.26 16.95
C ASP A 81 -1.50 7.34 16.56
N LEU A 82 -1.19 7.16 15.28
CA LEU A 82 0.16 7.14 14.71
C LEU A 82 0.52 8.43 13.96
N LEU A 83 -0.40 9.40 13.91
CA LEU A 83 -0.17 10.69 13.27
C LEU A 83 0.27 11.75 14.29
N ASP A 84 0.98 12.76 13.82
CA ASP A 84 1.25 14.00 14.56
C ASP A 84 0.11 15.01 14.43
N ASP A 85 0.30 16.20 15.00
CA ASP A 85 -0.70 17.27 14.99
C ASP A 85 -0.94 17.86 13.58
N ASP A 86 0.03 17.67 12.66
CA ASP A 86 -0.06 18.09 11.27
C ASP A 86 -0.72 17.02 10.38
N GLY A 87 -1.00 15.84 10.95
CA GLY A 87 -1.59 14.70 10.25
C GLY A 87 -0.57 13.89 9.45
N GLU A 88 0.73 14.11 9.68
CA GLU A 88 1.81 13.31 9.12
C GLU A 88 2.16 12.15 10.05
N ILE A 89 2.91 11.17 9.56
CA ILE A 89 3.24 9.98 10.36
C ILE A 89 4.31 10.31 11.40
N ASP A 90 4.00 10.01 12.67
CA ASP A 90 4.94 10.10 13.77
C ASP A 90 5.68 8.76 13.95
N GLU A 91 6.95 8.71 13.49
CA GLU A 91 7.79 7.52 13.56
C GLU A 91 7.99 7.00 15.00
N ALA A 92 7.99 7.87 16.00
CA ALA A 92 8.16 7.48 17.39
C ALA A 92 6.91 6.76 17.91
N LYS A 93 5.71 7.24 17.56
CA LYS A 93 4.44 6.57 17.87
C LYS A 93 4.35 5.22 17.16
N VAL A 94 4.78 5.13 15.90
CA VAL A 94 4.83 3.87 15.15
C VAL A 94 5.76 2.86 15.85
N THR A 95 6.95 3.28 16.25
CA THR A 95 7.91 2.43 16.96
C THR A 95 7.33 1.92 18.28
N GLN A 96 6.72 2.81 19.08
CA GLN A 96 6.09 2.43 20.34
C GLN A 96 4.93 1.44 20.14
N ALA A 97 4.11 1.63 19.11
CA ALA A 97 3.03 0.71 18.78
C ALA A 97 3.57 -0.69 18.41
N ILE A 98 4.64 -0.74 17.61
CA ILE A 98 5.31 -2.00 17.25
C ILE A 98 5.85 -2.70 18.50
N GLU A 99 6.53 -1.99 19.39
CA GLU A 99 7.06 -2.54 20.65
C GLU A 99 5.94 -3.13 21.52
N PHE A 100 4.82 -2.42 21.65
CA PHE A 100 3.66 -2.89 22.39
C PHE A 100 3.07 -4.17 21.79
N VAL A 101 2.88 -4.19 20.45
CA VAL A 101 2.36 -5.36 19.75
C VAL A 101 3.30 -6.56 19.89
N LEU A 102 4.62 -6.35 19.82
CA LEU A 102 5.61 -7.42 20.00
C LEU A 102 5.69 -7.93 21.45
N ALA A 103 5.41 -7.08 22.43
CA ALA A 103 5.33 -7.51 23.83
C ALA A 103 4.11 -8.43 24.06
N ASP A 104 2.97 -8.12 23.45
CA ASP A 104 1.75 -8.93 23.53
C ASP A 104 1.83 -10.20 22.66
N ARG A 105 2.42 -10.08 21.47
CA ARG A 105 2.52 -11.14 20.46
C ARG A 105 3.96 -11.33 19.98
N PRO A 106 4.82 -11.95 20.80
CA PRO A 106 6.24 -12.10 20.47
C PRO A 106 6.50 -12.94 19.21
N GLY A 107 5.56 -13.81 18.83
CA GLY A 107 5.65 -14.63 17.61
C GLY A 107 5.48 -13.87 16.29
N TRP A 108 5.08 -12.59 16.33
CA TRP A 108 4.93 -11.75 15.13
C TRP A 108 6.22 -11.03 14.75
N LYS A 109 7.25 -11.13 15.60
CA LYS A 109 8.55 -10.56 15.32
C LYS A 109 9.17 -11.21 14.09
N ARG A 110 9.68 -10.39 13.19
CA ARG A 110 10.44 -10.84 12.02
C ARG A 110 11.63 -11.66 12.49
N THR A 111 11.69 -12.91 12.03
CA THR A 111 12.83 -13.77 12.34
C THR A 111 13.83 -13.71 11.21
N THR A 112 15.12 -13.57 11.52
CA THR A 112 16.15 -13.69 10.49
C THR A 112 16.04 -15.09 9.91
N PRO A 113 15.78 -15.25 8.59
CA PRO A 113 15.66 -16.58 8.02
C PRO A 113 16.99 -17.32 8.23
N PRO A 114 16.95 -18.62 8.54
CA PRO A 114 18.17 -19.40 8.68
C PRO A 114 18.98 -19.31 7.38
N SER A 115 20.30 -19.13 7.49
CA SER A 115 21.17 -19.15 6.32
C SER A 115 21.15 -20.55 5.70
N PHE A 116 20.59 -20.67 4.50
CA PHE A 116 20.58 -21.93 3.75
C PHE A 116 21.91 -22.23 3.02
N ASP A 117 22.96 -21.42 3.23
CA ASP A 117 24.27 -21.64 2.59
C ASP A 117 25.06 -22.83 3.17
N GLY A 118 24.57 -23.44 4.26
CA GLY A 118 25.22 -24.57 4.93
C GLY A 118 26.27 -24.17 5.96
N GLY A 119 26.45 -22.86 6.21
CA GLY A 119 27.44 -22.31 7.11
C GLY A 119 28.87 -22.47 6.58
N ALA A 120 29.80 -21.66 7.08
CA ALA A 120 31.21 -21.87 6.81
C ALA A 120 31.60 -23.27 7.28
N ARG A 121 32.01 -24.14 6.35
CA ARG A 121 32.52 -25.48 6.66
C ARG A 121 33.73 -25.37 7.57
N THR A 122 33.50 -25.43 8.87
CA THR A 122 34.59 -25.54 9.84
C THR A 122 35.13 -26.96 9.75
N SER A 123 36.39 -27.09 9.35
CA SER A 123 37.07 -28.37 9.46
C SER A 123 37.37 -28.60 10.94
N VAL A 124 36.77 -29.64 11.51
CA VAL A 124 37.12 -30.06 12.87
C VAL A 124 38.62 -30.37 12.86
N PRO A 125 39.42 -29.85 13.82
CA PRO A 125 40.84 -30.16 13.88
C PRO A 125 41.02 -31.67 13.91
N ARG A 126 41.87 -32.19 13.02
CA ARG A 126 42.10 -33.63 12.88
C ARG A 126 42.64 -34.16 14.21
N GLY A 127 41.80 -34.86 14.97
CA GLY A 127 42.22 -35.60 16.15
C GLY A 127 43.23 -36.68 15.78
N ILE A 128 43.97 -37.18 16.78
CA ILE A 128 44.95 -38.27 16.59
C ILE A 128 44.22 -39.45 15.94
N SER A 129 44.67 -39.81 14.75
CA SER A 129 44.04 -40.90 14.02
C SER A 129 44.36 -42.25 14.70
N MET A 130 43.44 -43.22 14.59
CA MET A 130 43.66 -44.57 15.13
C MET A 130 44.91 -45.24 14.52
N GLN A 131 45.29 -44.82 13.32
CA GLN A 131 46.50 -45.25 12.63
C GLN A 131 47.76 -44.63 13.26
N GLU A 132 47.72 -43.38 13.70
CA GLU A 132 48.81 -42.76 14.49
C GLU A 132 48.93 -43.37 15.89
N LEU A 133 47.81 -43.75 16.51
CA LEU A 133 47.79 -44.50 17.77
C LEU A 133 48.41 -45.88 17.62
N LEU A 134 48.09 -46.61 16.54
CA LEU A 134 48.67 -47.92 16.26
C LEU A 134 50.16 -47.84 15.89
N GLN A 135 50.61 -46.74 15.29
CA GLN A 135 52.01 -46.55 14.87
C GLN A 135 52.90 -45.94 15.98
N GLY A 136 52.37 -45.70 17.19
CA GLY A 136 53.15 -45.31 18.36
C GLY A 136 53.89 -43.97 18.25
N ARG A 137 53.53 -43.12 17.28
CA ARG A 137 54.24 -41.87 17.01
C ARG A 137 53.79 -40.78 18.00
N ARG A 138 54.45 -40.72 19.16
CA ARG A 138 54.39 -39.53 20.03
C ARG A 138 55.05 -38.35 19.31
N ARG A 139 54.35 -37.22 19.18
CA ARG A 139 54.98 -35.96 18.71
C ARG A 139 56.13 -35.59 19.67
N PRO A 140 57.25 -35.02 19.18
CA PRO A 140 58.23 -34.37 20.04
C PRO A 140 57.63 -33.12 20.72
#